data_AF-A0A2X3EY04-F1
#
_entry.id   AF-A0A2X3EY04-F1
#
_cell.length_a   1.000
_cell.length_b   1.000
_cell.length_c   1.000
_cell.angle_alpha   90.00
_cell.angle_beta   90.00
_cell.angle_gamma   90.00
#
_symmetry.space_group_name_H-M   'P 1'
#
loop_
_entity.id
_entity.type
_entity.pdbx_description
1 polymer ?
#
loop_
_entity_poly.entity_id
_entity_poly.type
_entity_poly.pdbx_seq_one_letter_code
_entity_poly.pdbx_strand_id
1 'polypeptide(L)'
;MYCIMSLNNDLKKYNQDGTSAWVYKRGQSEKYRLYKQGDGTYTLNKSNDHPFSYHLFLLSEVCKAINTMQIKKYHFSFLRNILEKAATFLGHPRWEDLLDKTAEGNPNPFASRIMNLSSHSAHAGEETADIEEIDKERLKELVKYLTNTYGFKTQETLND
;
A
#
# COMPACT_ATOMS: atom_id res chain seq x y z
N MET A 1 -11.88 13.74 -0.47
CA MET A 1 -10.55 13.49 0.12
C MET A 1 -9.91 12.35 -0.65
N TYR A 2 -8.93 12.65 -1.52
CA TYR A 2 -8.18 11.65 -2.28
C TYR A 2 -6.84 11.40 -1.58
N CYS A 3 -6.42 10.14 -1.50
CA CYS A 3 -5.22 9.73 -0.79
C CYS A 3 -4.12 9.47 -1.80
N ILE A 4 -2.96 10.10 -1.64
CA ILE A 4 -1.80 9.91 -2.52
C ILE A 4 -0.66 9.36 -1.69
N MET A 5 -0.22 8.13 -1.98
CA MET A 5 1.06 7.64 -1.49
C MET A 5 2.21 8.42 -2.14
N SER A 6 2.79 9.36 -1.42
CA SER A 6 4.20 9.66 -1.58
C SER A 6 4.94 8.85 -0.53
N LEU A 7 5.39 7.66 -0.88
CA LEU A 7 6.43 6.98 -0.11
C LEU A 7 7.67 7.87 -0.20
N ASN A 8 7.91 8.65 0.86
CA ASN A 8 9.12 9.45 1.01
C ASN A 8 10.26 8.51 1.37
N ASN A 9 10.72 7.73 0.39
CA ASN A 9 11.95 6.97 0.51
C ASN A 9 13.12 7.93 0.30
N ASP A 10 13.42 8.64 1.38
CA ASP A 10 14.34 9.74 1.45
C ASP A 10 15.77 9.20 1.60
N LEU A 11 16.44 8.95 0.48
CA LEU A 11 17.84 8.52 0.43
C LEU A 11 18.75 9.66 0.94
N LYS A 12 19.08 9.59 2.23
CA LYS A 12 20.01 10.48 2.92
C LYS A 12 21.36 9.78 3.10
N LYS A 13 22.44 10.49 2.77
CA LYS A 13 23.80 10.08 3.13
C LYS A 13 24.20 10.85 4.38
N TYR A 14 24.67 10.12 5.38
CA TYR A 14 25.28 10.69 6.57
C TYR A 14 26.77 10.88 6.32
N ASN A 15 27.24 12.10 6.55
CA ASN A 15 28.65 12.44 6.45
C ASN A 15 29.33 12.20 7.81
N GLN A 16 30.66 12.09 7.82
CA GLN A 16 31.45 11.77 9.02
C GLN A 16 31.36 12.85 10.12
N ASP A 17 30.95 14.06 9.73
CA ASP A 17 30.71 15.26 10.55
C ASP A 17 29.29 15.32 11.14
N GLY A 18 28.47 14.27 10.97
CA GLY A 18 27.11 14.19 11.53
C GLY A 18 26.05 14.95 10.73
N THR A 19 26.43 15.64 9.65
CA THR A 19 25.48 16.25 8.72
C THR A 19 24.86 15.19 7.80
N SER A 20 23.60 15.37 7.42
CA SER A 20 22.93 14.51 6.43
C SER A 20 22.61 15.31 5.18
N ALA A 21 22.97 14.75 4.02
CA ALA A 21 22.71 15.34 2.72
C ALA A 21 21.72 14.48 1.92
N TRP A 22 20.81 15.15 1.23
CA TRP A 22 19.89 14.54 0.29
C TRP A 22 20.66 14.02 -0.92
N VAL A 23 20.73 12.70 -1.09
CA VAL A 23 21.36 12.07 -2.26
C VAL A 23 20.39 12.07 -3.43
N TYR A 24 19.12 11.77 -3.15
CA TYR A 24 18.09 11.73 -4.17
C TYR A 24 17.41 13.09 -4.37
N LYS A 25 17.64 13.71 -5.53
CA LYS A 25 16.98 14.96 -5.94
C LYS A 25 15.87 14.65 -6.94
N ARG A 26 14.65 14.42 -6.44
CA ARG A 26 13.49 13.99 -7.25
C ARG A 26 13.26 14.85 -8.52
N GLY A 27 13.43 16.17 -8.43
CA GLY A 27 13.23 17.09 -9.57
C GLY A 27 14.35 17.09 -10.62
N GLN A 28 15.48 16.42 -10.35
CA GLN A 28 16.65 16.35 -11.24
C GLN A 28 16.90 14.92 -11.76
N SER A 29 16.05 13.96 -11.39
CA SER A 29 16.22 12.54 -11.70
C SER A 29 15.25 12.07 -12.78
N GLU A 30 15.80 11.40 -13.79
CA GLU A 30 15.03 10.77 -14.88
C GLU A 30 14.39 9.45 -14.41
N LYS A 31 13.15 9.20 -14.85
CA LYS A 31 12.36 8.03 -14.44
C LYS A 31 12.40 6.95 -15.52
N TYR A 32 12.72 5.73 -15.10
CA TYR A 32 12.83 4.57 -15.98
C TYR A 32 12.07 3.37 -15.42
N ARG A 33 11.55 2.53 -16.31
CA ARG A 33 10.92 1.24 -15.99
C ARG A 33 11.78 0.12 -16.55
N LEU A 34 12.11 -0.85 -15.69
CA LEU A 34 12.87 -2.05 -16.05
C LEU A 34 11.90 -3.16 -16.47
N TYR A 35 12.15 -3.78 -17.62
CA TYR A 35 11.42 -4.93 -18.13
C TYR A 35 12.36 -6.12 -18.22
N LYS A 36 11.92 -7.29 -17.76
CA LYS A 36 12.63 -8.56 -17.93
C LYS A 36 12.08 -9.25 -19.18
N GLN A 37 12.97 -9.62 -20.10
CA GLN A 37 12.63 -10.32 -21.34
C GLN A 37 12.71 -11.85 -21.15
N GLY A 38 12.06 -12.59 -22.05
CA GLY A 38 12.01 -14.06 -22.02
C GLY A 38 13.35 -14.75 -22.26
N ASP A 39 14.32 -14.04 -22.84
CA ASP A 39 15.69 -14.49 -23.07
C ASP A 39 16.63 -14.25 -21.87
N GLY A 40 16.09 -13.72 -20.76
CA GLY A 40 16.85 -13.40 -19.55
C GLY A 40 17.52 -12.01 -19.59
N THR A 41 17.34 -11.23 -20.66
CA THR A 41 17.85 -9.86 -20.75
C THR A 41 16.90 -8.86 -20.09
N TYR A 42 17.38 -7.63 -19.89
CA TYR A 42 16.60 -6.55 -19.30
C TYR A 42 16.61 -5.31 -20.19
N THR A 43 15.46 -4.65 -20.33
CA THR A 43 15.34 -3.39 -21.08
C THR A 43 14.85 -2.27 -20.18
N LEU A 44 15.44 -1.09 -20.34
CA LEU A 44 15.15 0.08 -19.53
C LEU A 44 14.46 1.14 -20.39
N ASN A 45 13.18 1.40 -20.15
CA ASN A 45 12.39 2.36 -20.93
C ASN A 45 12.11 3.62 -20.11
N LYS A 46 12.25 4.80 -20.74
CA LYS A 46 11.87 6.07 -20.14
C LYS A 46 10.35 6.06 -19.93
N SER A 47 9.91 6.19 -18.69
CA SER A 47 8.49 6.12 -18.34
C SER A 47 8.17 7.15 -17.27
N ASN A 48 7.27 8.07 -17.61
CA ASN A 48 6.60 8.93 -16.63
C ASN A 48 5.32 8.27 -16.09
N ASP A 49 5.00 7.08 -16.60
CA ASP A 49 3.81 6.33 -16.28
C ASP A 49 4.10 5.49 -15.04
N HIS A 50 3.72 6.03 -13.90
CA HIS A 50 3.99 5.39 -12.63
C HIS A 50 3.17 4.09 -12.55
N PRO A 51 3.79 2.90 -12.47
CA PRO A 51 3.07 1.69 -12.07
C PRO A 51 2.41 1.86 -10.68
N PHE A 52 2.88 2.84 -9.91
CA PHE A 52 2.24 3.33 -8.68
C PHE A 52 0.86 3.96 -8.92
N SER A 53 0.54 4.53 -10.09
CA SER A 53 -0.74 5.20 -10.35
C SER A 53 -1.94 4.29 -10.11
N TYR A 54 -1.84 2.99 -10.44
CA TYR A 54 -2.91 2.04 -10.17
C TYR A 54 -3.10 1.81 -8.67
N HIS A 55 -2.02 1.59 -7.90
CA HIS A 55 -2.10 1.40 -6.45
C HIS A 55 -2.54 2.68 -5.72
N LEU A 56 -2.17 3.85 -6.24
CA LEU A 56 -2.66 5.15 -5.79
C LEU A 56 -4.17 5.28 -6.02
N PHE A 57 -4.65 4.90 -7.20
CA PHE A 57 -6.07 4.87 -7.51
C PHE A 57 -6.83 3.93 -6.57
N LEU A 58 -6.36 2.69 -6.39
CA LEU A 58 -6.96 1.72 -5.47
C LEU A 58 -7.05 2.27 -4.04
N LEU A 59 -5.96 2.88 -3.56
CA LEU A 59 -5.95 3.49 -2.22
C LEU A 59 -6.94 4.65 -2.12
N SER A 60 -7.02 5.49 -3.16
CA SER A 60 -7.95 6.61 -3.19
C SER A 60 -9.41 6.14 -3.13
N GLU A 61 -9.74 5.03 -3.80
CA GLU A 61 -11.08 4.42 -3.76
C GLU A 61 -11.38 3.82 -2.39
N VAL A 62 -10.43 3.13 -1.75
CA VAL A 62 -10.58 2.64 -0.37
C VAL A 62 -10.80 3.79 0.61
N CYS A 63 -10.00 4.86 0.52
CA CYS A 63 -10.16 6.04 1.37
C CYS A 63 -11.51 6.74 1.15
N LYS A 64 -11.94 6.86 -0.11
CA LYS A 64 -13.26 7.41 -0.45
C LYS A 64 -14.38 6.57 0.16
N ALA A 65 -14.30 5.26 0.04
CA ALA A 65 -15.27 4.33 0.62
C ALA A 65 -15.35 4.43 2.15
N ILE A 66 -14.22 4.59 2.84
CA ILE A 66 -14.17 4.82 4.28
C ILE A 66 -14.85 6.14 4.64
N ASN A 67 -14.55 7.22 3.92
CA ASN A 67 -15.12 8.55 4.17
C ASN A 67 -16.62 8.63 3.91
N THR A 68 -17.12 7.92 2.90
CA THR A 68 -18.55 7.86 2.58
C THR A 68 -19.28 6.75 3.32
N MET A 69 -18.60 5.98 4.18
CA MET A 69 -19.13 4.77 4.84
C MET A 69 -19.72 3.74 3.86
N GLN A 70 -19.23 3.71 2.61
CA GLN A 70 -19.69 2.80 1.55
C GLN A 70 -18.64 1.72 1.26
N ILE A 71 -18.26 0.97 2.29
CA ILE A 71 -17.29 -0.12 2.17
C ILE A 71 -18.00 -1.35 1.58
N LYS A 72 -17.32 -1.99 0.61
CA LYS A 72 -17.79 -3.10 -0.21
C LYS A 72 -16.67 -4.12 -0.34
N LYS A 73 -17.01 -5.35 -0.71
CA LYS A 73 -16.10 -6.50 -0.62
C LYS A 73 -14.83 -6.29 -1.45
N TYR A 74 -14.98 -5.73 -2.65
CA TYR A 74 -13.86 -5.44 -3.54
C TYR A 74 -12.86 -4.41 -2.96
N HIS A 75 -13.26 -3.56 -2.00
CA HIS A 75 -12.33 -2.66 -1.32
C HIS A 75 -11.29 -3.45 -0.49
N PHE A 76 -11.64 -4.64 0.02
CA PHE A 76 -10.67 -5.53 0.69
C PHE A 76 -9.70 -6.17 -0.30
N SER A 77 -10.15 -6.49 -1.53
CA SER A 77 -9.26 -6.91 -2.61
C SER A 77 -8.30 -5.80 -3.01
N PHE A 78 -8.76 -4.54 -3.04
CA PHE A 78 -7.90 -3.38 -3.29
C PHE A 78 -6.86 -3.20 -2.20
N LEU A 79 -7.27 -3.28 -0.93
CA LEU A 79 -6.38 -3.19 0.21
C LEU A 79 -5.28 -4.26 0.14
N ARG A 80 -5.64 -5.52 -0.12
CA ARG A 80 -4.66 -6.61 -0.27
C ARG A 80 -3.62 -6.30 -1.35
N ASN A 81 -4.07 -5.85 -2.53
CA ASN A 81 -3.17 -5.48 -3.62
C ASN A 81 -2.21 -4.34 -3.22
N ILE A 82 -2.68 -3.37 -2.43
CA ILE A 82 -1.85 -2.27 -1.92
C ILE A 82 -0.82 -2.83 -0.92
N LEU A 83 -1.25 -3.67 0.02
CA LEU A 83 -0.39 -4.28 1.05
C LEU A 83 0.69 -5.17 0.43
N GLU A 84 0.37 -6.00 -0.57
CA GLU A 84 1.34 -6.85 -1.27
C GLU A 84 2.44 -6.01 -1.93
N LYS A 85 2.07 -4.89 -2.56
CA LYS A 85 3.05 -3.97 -3.17
C LYS A 85 3.83 -3.19 -2.13
N ALA A 86 3.19 -2.74 -1.05
CA ALA A 86 3.87 -2.08 0.04
C ALA A 86 4.91 -3.02 0.68
N ALA A 87 4.57 -4.29 0.87
CA ALA A 87 5.47 -5.29 1.46
C ALA A 87 6.67 -5.56 0.56
N THR A 88 6.41 -5.75 -0.75
CA THR A 88 7.47 -5.88 -1.76
C THR A 88 8.40 -4.67 -1.75
N PHE A 89 7.84 -3.46 -1.64
CA PHE A 89 8.62 -2.22 -1.66
C PHE A 89 9.44 -2.00 -0.38
N LEU A 90 8.90 -2.38 0.76
CA LEU A 90 9.53 -2.25 2.08
C LEU A 90 10.47 -3.42 2.41
N GLY A 91 10.51 -4.46 1.56
CA GLY A 91 11.38 -5.62 1.76
C GLY A 91 10.82 -6.68 2.72
N HIS A 92 9.50 -6.69 2.96
CA HIS A 92 8.85 -7.73 3.73
C HIS A 92 8.51 -8.94 2.86
N PRO A 93 8.79 -10.18 3.31
CA PRO A 93 8.50 -11.39 2.54
C PRO A 93 6.99 -11.65 2.41
N ARG A 94 6.20 -11.13 3.35
CA ARG A 94 4.76 -11.31 3.44
C ARG A 94 4.08 -9.98 3.71
N TRP A 95 2.89 -9.77 3.16
CA TRP A 95 2.16 -8.52 3.37
C TRP A 95 1.54 -8.44 4.76
N GLU A 96 1.29 -9.60 5.38
CA GLU A 96 0.83 -9.72 6.76
C GLU A 96 1.85 -9.16 7.76
N ASP A 97 3.14 -9.12 7.39
CA ASP A 97 4.20 -8.55 8.23
C ASP A 97 4.13 -7.02 8.34
N LEU A 98 3.31 -6.37 7.50
CA LEU A 98 3.01 -4.95 7.61
C LEU A 98 1.96 -4.64 8.68
N LEU A 99 1.28 -5.65 9.21
CA LEU A 99 0.26 -5.47 10.24
C LEU A 99 0.92 -5.48 11.62
N ASP A 100 0.29 -4.78 12.56
CA ASP A 100 0.62 -4.87 13.97
C ASP A 100 0.42 -6.31 14.48
N LYS A 101 1.43 -6.81 15.20
CA LYS A 101 1.32 -8.12 15.87
C LYS A 101 0.41 -7.99 17.08
N THR A 102 -0.25 -9.08 17.47
CA THR A 102 -1.00 -9.12 18.72
C THR A 102 -0.06 -8.92 19.92
N ALA A 103 -0.61 -8.63 21.10
CA ALA A 103 0.16 -8.46 22.33
C ALA A 103 1.04 -9.68 22.68
N GLU A 104 0.70 -10.85 22.15
CA GLU A 104 1.40 -12.12 22.32
C GLU A 104 2.46 -12.38 21.22
N GLY A 105 2.63 -11.44 20.27
CA GLY A 105 3.55 -11.58 19.14
C GLY A 105 3.00 -12.42 17.97
N ASN A 106 1.72 -12.81 18.01
CA ASN A 106 1.09 -13.60 16.96
C ASN A 106 0.69 -12.72 15.74
N PRO A 107 0.57 -13.29 14.53
CA PRO A 107 0.06 -12.59 13.36
C PRO A 107 -1.33 -12.00 13.61
N ASN A 108 -1.60 -10.81 13.08
CA ASN A 108 -2.89 -10.15 13.26
C ASN A 108 -4.02 -11.03 12.69
N PRO A 109 -5.06 -11.40 13.47
CA PRO A 109 -6.18 -12.20 12.97
C PRO A 109 -6.93 -11.50 11.82
N PHE A 110 -6.82 -10.18 11.72
CA PHE A 110 -7.38 -9.40 10.61
C PHE A 110 -6.74 -9.75 9.27
N ALA A 111 -5.50 -10.28 9.25
CA ALA A 111 -4.86 -10.75 8.02
C ALA A 111 -5.68 -11.85 7.33
N SER A 112 -6.11 -12.85 8.10
CA SER A 112 -6.96 -13.95 7.63
C SER A 112 -8.32 -13.43 7.17
N ARG A 113 -8.89 -12.44 7.87
CA ARG A 113 -10.16 -11.82 7.49
C ARG A 113 -10.04 -11.08 6.16
N ILE A 114 -8.99 -10.28 5.95
CA ILE A 114 -8.70 -9.63 4.66
C ILE A 114 -8.54 -10.69 3.56
N MET A 115 -7.82 -11.79 3.83
CA MET A 115 -7.63 -12.86 2.86
C MET A 115 -8.98 -13.48 2.43
N ASN A 116 -9.88 -13.74 3.37
CA ASN A 116 -11.22 -14.29 3.10
C ASN A 116 -12.12 -13.29 2.35
N LEU A 117 -12.10 -12.01 2.72
CA LEU A 117 -12.91 -10.99 2.06
C LEU A 117 -12.36 -10.63 0.67
N SER A 118 -11.05 -10.79 0.45
CA SER A 118 -10.37 -10.51 -0.82
C SER A 118 -10.46 -11.64 -1.84
N SER A 119 -10.85 -12.86 -1.43
CA SER A 119 -10.89 -14.01 -2.33
C SER A 119 -12.12 -13.94 -3.26
N HIS A 120 -11.85 -13.85 -4.56
CA HIS A 120 -12.81 -14.20 -5.60
C HIS A 120 -12.70 -15.70 -5.84
N SER A 121 -13.35 -16.53 -5.03
CA SER A 121 -13.46 -17.94 -5.41
C SER A 121 -14.42 -18.05 -6.59
N ALA A 122 -13.94 -18.63 -7.69
CA ALA A 122 -14.77 -19.21 -8.75
C ALA A 122 -15.58 -20.44 -8.25
N HIS A 123 -15.54 -20.71 -6.94
CA HIS A 123 -16.37 -21.66 -6.20
C HIS A 123 -17.21 -20.87 -5.21
N ALA A 124 -18.11 -20.04 -5.75
CA ALA A 124 -19.12 -19.27 -5.01
C ALA A 124 -20.26 -20.18 -4.53
N GLY A 125 -19.91 -21.36 -3.98
CA GLY A 125 -20.87 -22.40 -3.61
C GLY A 125 -21.28 -22.38 -2.14
N GLU A 126 -20.43 -21.96 -1.21
CA GLU A 126 -20.71 -22.23 0.21
C GLU A 126 -20.59 -21.03 1.17
N GLU A 127 -19.70 -20.04 0.96
CA GLU A 127 -19.60 -18.93 1.93
C GLU A 127 -19.18 -17.61 1.27
N THR A 128 -20.15 -16.82 0.78
CA THR A 128 -19.92 -15.38 0.67
C THR A 128 -19.94 -14.80 2.08
N ALA A 129 -18.77 -14.72 2.72
CA ALA A 129 -18.64 -13.97 3.97
C ALA A 129 -19.10 -12.53 3.73
N ASP A 130 -20.23 -12.17 4.34
CA ASP A 130 -20.77 -10.83 4.33
C ASP A 130 -19.83 -9.88 5.10
N ILE A 131 -19.84 -8.62 4.72
CA ILE A 131 -19.04 -7.59 5.39
C ILE A 131 -19.76 -7.19 6.66
N GLU A 132 -19.14 -7.45 7.80
CA GLU A 132 -19.65 -7.05 9.10
C GLU A 132 -19.22 -5.61 9.43
N GLU A 133 -19.93 -4.95 10.34
CA GLU A 133 -19.58 -3.58 10.74
C GLU A 133 -18.18 -3.51 11.37
N ILE A 134 -17.79 -4.55 12.12
CA ILE A 134 -16.45 -4.70 12.69
C ILE A 134 -15.35 -4.73 11.61
N ASP A 135 -15.63 -5.29 10.43
CA ASP A 135 -14.66 -5.33 9.32
C ASP A 135 -14.41 -3.93 8.76
N LYS A 136 -15.46 -3.10 8.73
CA LYS A 136 -15.38 -1.71 8.27
C LYS A 136 -14.56 -0.85 9.23
N GLU A 137 -14.80 -1.02 10.52
CA GLU A 137 -14.03 -0.35 11.57
C GLU A 137 -12.55 -0.74 11.51
N ARG A 138 -12.26 -2.04 11.43
CA ARG A 138 -10.89 -2.55 11.29
C ARG A 138 -10.20 -2.07 10.01
N LEU A 139 -10.92 -1.98 8.89
CA LEU A 139 -10.38 -1.42 7.65
C LEU A 139 -9.95 0.04 7.83
N LYS A 140 -10.77 0.84 8.52
CA LYS A 140 -10.46 2.24 8.82
C LYS A 140 -9.26 2.37 9.74
N GLU A 141 -9.19 1.56 10.80
CA GLU A 141 -8.04 1.52 11.72
C GLU A 141 -6.76 1.16 10.99
N LEU A 142 -6.80 0.14 10.12
CA LEU A 142 -5.65 -0.30 9.35
C LEU A 142 -5.14 0.79 8.41
N VAL A 143 -6.01 1.44 7.64
CA VAL A 143 -5.59 2.54 6.75
C VAL A 143 -4.97 3.68 7.56
N LYS A 144 -5.51 3.99 8.74
CA LYS A 144 -4.94 4.99 9.65
C LYS A 144 -3.58 4.56 10.20
N TYR A 145 -3.43 3.30 10.59
CA TYR A 145 -2.15 2.74 11.04
C TYR A 145 -1.10 2.83 9.93
N LEU A 146 -1.41 2.38 8.71
CA LEU A 146 -0.49 2.46 7.58
C LEU A 146 -0.07 3.91 7.29
N THR A 147 -1.03 4.83 7.35
CA THR A 147 -0.80 6.28 7.21
C THR A 147 0.21 6.80 8.23
N ASN A 148 0.02 6.46 9.51
CA ASN A 148 0.88 6.94 10.59
C ASN A 148 2.26 6.27 10.59
N THR A 149 2.32 4.97 10.36
CA THR A 149 3.54 4.16 10.47
C THR A 149 4.48 4.34 9.28
N TYR A 150 3.92 4.40 8.07
CA TYR A 150 4.69 4.38 6.83
C TYR A 150 4.55 5.68 6.01
N GLY A 151 3.84 6.68 6.54
CA GLY A 151 3.74 8.01 5.93
C GLY A 151 2.85 8.09 4.69
N PHE A 152 1.80 7.27 4.60
CA PHE A 152 0.81 7.41 3.52
C PHE A 152 0.10 8.76 3.69
N LYS A 153 0.33 9.74 2.81
CA LYS A 153 -0.27 11.07 2.96
C LYS A 153 -1.68 11.13 2.40
N THR A 154 -2.63 11.58 3.22
CA THR A 154 -3.95 12.03 2.79
C THR A 154 -3.84 13.49 2.32
N GLN A 155 -4.44 13.87 1.17
CA GLN A 155 -4.26 15.21 0.55
C GLN A 155 -4.99 16.36 1.29
N GLU A 156 -4.95 16.44 2.61
CA GLU A 156 -5.34 17.66 3.35
C GLU A 156 -4.16 18.60 3.61
N THR A 157 -2.94 18.24 3.22
CA THR A 157 -1.72 19.04 3.50
C THR A 157 -0.97 19.48 2.23
N LEU A 158 -1.71 19.98 1.23
CA LEU A 158 -1.12 20.70 0.08
C LEU A 158 -1.79 22.05 -0.21
N ASN A 159 -2.59 22.56 0.74
CA ASN A 159 -3.09 23.93 0.73
C ASN A 159 -2.68 24.60 2.05
N ASP A 160 -1.41 24.94 2.16
CA ASP A 160 -0.89 26.11 2.89
C ASP A 160 0.48 26.47 2.30
#